data_AF-X1MPV2-F1
#
_entry.id   AF-X1MPV2-F1
#
_cell.length_a   1.000
_cell.length_b   1.000
_cell.length_c   1.000
_cell.angle_alpha   90.00
_cell.angle_beta   90.00
_cell.angle_gamma   90.00
#
_symmetry.space_group_name_H-M   'P 1'
#
loop_
_entity.id
_entity.type
_entity.pdbx_description
1 polymer ?
#
loop_
_entity_poly.entity_id
_entity_poly.type
_entity_poly.pdbx_seq_one_letter_code
_entity_poly.pdbx_strand_id
1 'polypeptide(L)'
;MRSFLVQPYPFNENATRKLAVCACVGLFITLFLAVFEPFGFDNLESSSKWVHAGAFGAVTFALSSFFQIILPQLFPALFKEEAWRSWKEILYLLITALFIGGGNYALMLWLYPQNTELAGLLRAEIITFQIGVFPIVAIVFMKQMMLYRRFEADAKEATEELETEEKEFVVQPKQIAERILLRGDNQKEALVIKAEDLLFISSADNYVALKFLEAGQHKSMLVRSSLKKMEEQLAAHLQFIRCHKGEFQ
;
A
#
# COMPACT_ATOMS: atom_id res chain seq x y z
N MET A 1 -13.82 8.04 -5.52
CA MET A 1 -13.30 8.95 -4.46
C MET A 1 -13.52 8.45 -3.03
N ARG A 2 -14.72 7.97 -2.62
CA ARG A 2 -14.94 7.44 -1.25
C ARG A 2 -13.98 6.31 -0.84
N SER A 3 -13.51 5.50 -1.78
CA SER A 3 -12.55 4.42 -1.53
C SER A 3 -11.19 4.91 -1.03
N PHE A 4 -10.66 6.04 -1.56
CA PHE A 4 -9.33 6.55 -1.21
C PHE A 4 -9.23 7.01 0.25
N LEU A 5 -10.28 7.65 0.77
CA LEU A 5 -10.28 8.21 2.13
C LEU A 5 -10.29 7.13 3.22
N VAL A 6 -10.76 5.92 2.89
CA VAL A 6 -10.89 4.79 3.82
C VAL A 6 -9.79 3.75 3.60
N GLN A 7 -8.84 3.98 2.68
CA GLN A 7 -7.69 3.10 2.55
C GLN A 7 -6.81 3.17 3.82
N PRO A 8 -6.22 2.04 4.24
CA PRO A 8 -5.21 2.04 5.30
C PRO A 8 -4.02 2.89 4.83
N TYR A 9 -3.49 3.72 5.73
CA TYR A 9 -2.37 4.59 5.42
C TYR A 9 -1.18 4.26 6.32
N PRO A 10 0.02 4.03 5.76
CA PRO A 10 1.18 3.60 6.54
C PRO A 10 1.63 4.74 7.48
N PHE A 11 1.57 4.49 8.78
CA PHE A 11 1.97 5.44 9.83
C PHE A 11 3.24 5.00 10.57
N ASN A 12 3.58 3.72 10.48
CA ASN A 12 4.57 3.08 11.33
C ASN A 12 5.97 3.16 10.70
N GLU A 13 6.55 4.36 10.74
CA GLU A 13 7.93 4.61 10.32
C GLU A 13 8.88 4.70 11.52
N ASN A 14 10.13 4.26 11.33
CA ASN A 14 11.18 4.42 12.34
C ASN A 14 11.30 5.87 12.81
N ALA A 15 11.38 6.09 14.12
CA ALA A 15 11.47 7.43 14.71
C ALA A 15 12.62 8.27 14.13
N THR A 16 13.77 7.64 13.84
CA THR A 16 14.91 8.29 13.18
C THR A 16 14.57 8.82 11.80
N ARG A 17 13.78 8.08 11.01
CA ARG A 17 13.33 8.53 9.68
C ARG A 17 12.35 9.69 9.80
N LYS A 18 11.40 9.60 10.73
CA LYS A 18 10.46 10.70 11.01
C LYS A 18 11.20 11.97 11.42
N LEU A 19 12.20 11.84 12.29
CA LEU A 19 13.02 12.96 12.74
C LEU A 19 13.84 13.56 11.59
N ALA A 20 14.45 12.72 10.75
CA ALA A 20 15.19 13.18 9.57
C ALA A 20 14.29 13.95 8.60
N VAL A 21 13.07 13.46 8.33
CA VAL A 21 12.09 14.17 7.51
C VAL A 21 11.71 15.51 8.14
N CYS A 22 11.43 15.55 9.45
CA CYS A 22 11.14 16.79 10.17
C CYS A 22 12.30 17.79 10.08
N ALA A 23 13.55 17.32 10.22
CA ALA A 23 14.74 18.14 10.10
C ALA A 23 14.91 18.71 8.69
N CYS A 24 14.68 17.89 7.66
CA CYS A 24 14.68 18.35 6.27
C CYS A 24 13.60 19.42 6.02
N VAL A 25 12.41 19.26 6.59
CA VAL A 25 11.34 20.28 6.47
C VAL A 25 11.75 21.58 7.17
N GLY A 26 12.25 21.52 8.41
CA GLY A 26 12.73 22.70 9.13
C GLY A 26 13.85 23.42 8.38
N LEU A 27 14.82 22.66 7.87
CA LEU A 27 15.92 23.20 7.05
C LEU A 27 15.40 23.84 5.76
N PHE A 28 14.45 23.18 5.07
CA PHE A 28 13.81 23.74 3.88
C PHE A 28 13.15 25.09 4.20
N ILE A 29 12.39 25.22 5.30
CA ILE A 29 11.78 26.48 5.69
C ILE A 29 12.83 27.55 5.96
N THR A 30 13.91 27.23 6.68
CA THR A 30 15.01 28.17 6.93
C THR A 30 15.65 28.66 5.63
N LEU A 31 16.00 27.75 4.72
CA LEU A 31 16.61 28.10 3.45
C LEU A 31 15.65 28.90 2.57
N PHE A 32 14.37 28.51 2.54
CA PHE A 32 13.35 29.19 1.76
C PHE A 32 13.19 30.65 2.21
N LEU A 33 13.06 30.89 3.53
CA LEU A 33 12.94 32.24 4.06
C LEU A 33 14.21 33.07 3.88
N ALA A 34 15.38 32.48 4.11
CA ALA A 34 16.66 33.20 4.03
C ALA A 34 17.08 33.54 2.59
N VAL A 35 16.72 32.71 1.60
CA VAL A 35 17.15 32.90 0.20
C VAL A 35 16.13 33.69 -0.62
N PHE A 36 14.84 33.38 -0.47
CA PHE A 36 13.78 34.03 -1.27
C PHE A 36 13.21 35.28 -0.60
N GLU A 37 13.47 35.46 0.70
CA GLU A 37 13.08 36.62 1.50
C GLU A 37 11.60 37.06 1.36
N PRO A 38 10.62 36.13 1.40
CA PRO A 38 9.23 36.49 1.22
C PRO A 38 8.63 37.13 2.49
N PHE A 39 7.42 37.68 2.39
CA PHE A 39 6.61 38.13 3.52
C PHE A 39 7.25 39.20 4.42
N GLY A 40 8.10 40.06 3.84
CA GLY A 40 8.75 41.15 4.57
C GLY A 40 10.16 40.82 5.10
N PHE A 41 10.70 39.64 4.80
CA PHE A 41 12.07 39.26 5.12
C PHE A 41 13.12 40.12 4.38
N ASP A 42 12.74 40.69 3.24
CA ASP A 42 13.53 41.63 2.45
C ASP A 42 13.92 42.90 3.23
N ASN A 43 13.04 43.34 4.14
CA ASN A 43 13.21 44.56 4.94
C ASN A 43 14.11 44.36 6.18
N LEU A 44 14.51 43.13 6.50
CA LEU A 44 15.37 42.85 7.64
C LEU A 44 16.85 43.15 7.32
N GLU A 45 17.64 43.49 8.34
CA GLU A 45 19.09 43.57 8.17
C GLU A 45 19.69 42.21 7.82
N SER A 46 20.65 42.19 6.89
CA SER A 46 21.24 40.94 6.38
C SER A 46 21.84 40.03 7.46
N SER A 47 22.25 40.60 8.60
CA SER A 47 22.79 39.86 9.76
C SER A 47 21.71 39.11 10.56
N SER A 48 20.49 39.65 10.64
CA SER A 48 19.39 39.07 11.42
C SER A 48 18.50 38.12 10.61
N LYS A 49 18.50 38.25 9.27
CA LYS A 49 17.73 37.38 8.35
C LYS A 49 17.91 35.89 8.62
N TRP A 50 19.16 35.44 8.66
CA TRP A 50 19.49 34.02 8.87
C TRP A 50 19.09 33.52 10.25
N VAL A 51 19.20 34.37 11.28
CA VAL A 51 18.81 34.03 12.65
C VAL A 51 17.29 33.87 12.73
N HIS A 52 16.54 34.81 12.17
CA HIS A 52 15.07 34.75 12.17
C HIS A 52 14.57 33.57 11.33
N ALA A 53 15.09 33.36 10.12
CA ALA A 53 14.75 32.22 9.27
C ALA A 53 15.09 30.87 9.96
N GLY A 54 16.23 30.81 10.67
CA GLY A 54 16.61 29.69 11.51
C GLY A 54 15.62 29.42 12.63
N ALA A 55 15.15 30.46 13.32
CA ALA A 55 14.15 30.34 14.38
C ALA A 55 12.80 29.80 13.87
N PHE A 56 12.30 30.28 12.73
CA PHE A 56 11.08 29.74 12.11
C PHE A 56 11.23 28.26 11.69
N GLY A 57 12.38 27.89 11.11
CA GLY A 57 12.68 26.50 10.79
C GLY A 57 12.79 25.61 12.04
N ALA A 58 13.37 26.13 13.12
CA ALA A 58 13.48 25.43 14.40
C ALA A 58 12.13 25.20 15.07
N VAL A 59 11.23 26.19 15.07
CA VAL A 59 9.85 26.03 15.55
C VAL A 59 9.11 24.97 14.73
N THR A 60 9.24 25.03 13.41
CA THR A 60 8.64 24.04 12.50
C THR A 60 9.15 22.64 12.82
N PHE A 61 10.47 22.45 12.95
CA PHE A 61 11.09 21.18 13.31
C PHE A 61 10.63 20.65 14.67
N ALA A 62 10.62 21.52 15.70
CA ALA A 62 10.27 21.13 17.06
C ALA A 62 8.81 20.65 17.14
N LEU A 63 7.88 21.42 16.55
CA LEU A 63 6.47 21.09 16.56
C LEU A 63 6.18 19.88 15.68
N SER A 64 6.74 19.80 14.46
CA SER A 64 6.54 18.63 13.61
C SER A 64 7.08 17.36 14.28
N SER A 65 8.24 17.43 14.93
CA SER A 65 8.83 16.29 15.66
C SER A 65 7.99 15.87 16.87
N PHE A 66 7.48 16.84 17.63
CA PHE A 66 6.54 16.58 18.72
C PHE A 66 5.31 15.84 18.22
N PHE A 67 4.68 16.33 17.16
CA PHE A 67 3.51 15.68 16.60
C PHE A 67 3.83 14.29 16.05
N GLN A 68 4.95 14.09 15.35
CA GLN A 68 5.26 12.85 14.64
C GLN A 68 5.82 11.73 15.55
N ILE A 69 6.44 12.10 16.67
CA ILE A 69 7.15 11.15 17.55
C ILE A 69 6.51 11.09 18.93
N ILE A 70 6.34 12.23 19.59
CA ILE A 70 5.90 12.28 20.99
C ILE A 70 4.39 12.01 21.09
N LEU A 71 3.57 12.64 20.24
CA LEU A 71 2.12 12.49 20.30
C LEU A 71 1.63 11.03 20.10
N PRO A 72 2.20 10.24 19.16
CA PRO A 72 1.86 8.82 19.04
C PRO A 72 2.29 7.96 20.23
N GLN A 73 3.34 8.35 20.94
CA GLN A 73 3.76 7.68 22.17
C GLN A 73 2.82 7.98 23.34
N LEU A 74 2.26 9.19 23.40
CA LEU A 74 1.28 9.56 24.43
C LEU A 74 -0.08 8.91 24.19
N PHE A 75 -0.49 8.74 22.93
CA PHE A 75 -1.81 8.23 22.57
C PHE A 75 -1.75 7.04 21.59
N PRO A 76 -1.05 5.94 21.91
CA PRO A 76 -0.76 4.86 20.95
C PRO A 76 -2.01 4.18 20.39
N ALA A 77 -3.12 4.17 21.15
CA ALA A 77 -4.39 3.62 20.70
C ALA A 77 -4.99 4.36 19.49
N LEU A 78 -4.70 5.66 19.33
CA LEU A 78 -5.20 6.46 18.20
C LEU A 78 -4.42 6.21 16.90
N PHE A 79 -3.15 5.81 17.01
CA PHE A 79 -2.20 5.69 15.90
C PHE A 79 -1.92 4.24 15.47
N LYS A 80 -2.79 3.29 15.83
CA LYS A 80 -2.70 1.90 15.34
C LYS A 80 -2.83 1.87 13.82
N GLU A 81 -1.85 1.29 13.14
CA GLU A 81 -1.75 1.25 11.68
C GLU A 81 -2.97 0.58 11.03
N GLU A 82 -3.48 -0.51 11.61
CA GLU A 82 -4.68 -1.23 11.14
C GLU A 82 -5.94 -0.34 11.09
N ALA A 83 -6.02 0.65 11.98
CA ALA A 83 -7.15 1.57 12.10
C ALA A 83 -6.83 2.97 11.55
N TRP A 84 -5.61 3.19 11.04
CA TRP A 84 -5.18 4.47 10.49
C TRP A 84 -5.63 4.57 9.03
N ARG A 85 -6.47 5.56 8.74
CA ARG A 85 -7.11 5.76 7.44
C ARG A 85 -6.61 7.06 6.84
N SER A 86 -6.62 7.20 5.52
CA SER A 86 -6.16 8.40 4.83
C SER A 86 -6.80 9.70 5.33
N TRP A 87 -8.09 9.69 5.69
CA TRP A 87 -8.74 10.88 6.25
C TRP A 87 -8.19 11.29 7.63
N LYS A 88 -7.76 10.32 8.45
CA LYS A 88 -7.12 10.58 9.76
C LYS A 88 -5.76 11.22 9.56
N GLU A 89 -4.99 10.74 8.59
CA GLU A 89 -3.70 11.36 8.21
C GLU A 89 -3.91 12.81 7.76
N ILE A 90 -4.88 13.07 6.88
CA ILE A 90 -5.18 14.43 6.41
C ILE A 90 -5.54 15.33 7.59
N LEU A 91 -6.45 14.89 8.45
CA LEU A 91 -6.84 15.66 9.64
C LEU A 91 -5.66 15.90 10.58
N TYR A 92 -4.82 14.89 10.77
CA TYR A 92 -3.63 14.96 11.61
C TYR A 92 -2.58 15.95 11.05
N LEU A 93 -2.36 15.95 9.73
CA LEU A 93 -1.49 16.93 9.06
C LEU A 93 -2.05 18.35 9.15
N LEU A 94 -3.36 18.54 9.02
CA LEU A 94 -4.03 19.84 9.20
C LEU A 94 -3.85 20.36 10.64
N ILE A 95 -4.05 19.50 11.63
CA ILE A 95 -3.83 19.86 13.04
C ILE A 95 -2.36 20.21 13.26
N THR A 96 -1.43 19.40 12.74
CA THR A 96 0.01 19.68 12.85
C THR A 96 0.36 21.04 12.23
N ALA A 97 -0.17 21.35 11.04
CA ALA A 97 0.03 22.63 10.38
C ALA A 97 -0.51 23.81 11.21
N LEU A 98 -1.70 23.66 11.82
CA LEU A 98 -2.30 24.65 12.71
C LEU A 98 -1.42 24.95 13.93
N PHE A 99 -0.82 23.93 14.53
CA PHE A 99 0.10 24.16 15.65
C PHE A 99 1.41 24.81 15.21
N ILE A 100 1.93 24.46 14.02
CA ILE A 100 3.11 25.10 13.44
C ILE A 100 2.84 26.59 13.16
N GLY A 101 1.70 26.91 12.54
CA GLY A 101 1.29 28.28 12.27
C GLY A 101 1.13 29.11 13.55
N GLY A 102 0.45 28.56 14.55
CA GLY A 102 0.34 29.16 15.88
C GLY A 102 1.70 29.35 16.58
N GLY A 103 2.61 28.38 16.48
CA GLY A 103 3.97 28.46 17.02
C GLY A 103 4.81 29.53 16.33
N ASN A 104 4.72 29.62 15.00
CA ASN A 104 5.40 30.65 14.21
C ASN A 104 4.84 32.04 14.52
N TYR A 105 3.53 32.16 14.74
CA TYR A 105 2.91 33.41 15.19
C TYR A 105 3.36 33.81 16.60
N ALA A 106 3.45 32.84 17.53
CA ALA A 106 4.00 33.10 18.87
C ALA A 106 5.46 33.58 18.81
N LEU A 107 6.27 32.97 17.94
CA LEU A 107 7.64 33.43 17.67
C LEU A 107 7.64 34.85 17.08
N MET A 108 6.74 35.15 16.15
CA MET A 108 6.59 36.48 15.56
C MET A 108 6.24 37.54 16.62
N LEU A 109 5.32 37.24 17.54
CA LEU A 109 4.97 38.09 18.68
C LEU A 109 6.16 38.34 19.61
N TRP A 110 7.01 37.34 19.79
CA TRP A 110 8.21 37.46 20.61
C TRP A 110 9.30 38.30 19.92
N LEU A 111 9.52 38.10 18.62
CA LEU A 111 10.52 38.84 17.83
C LEU A 111 10.08 40.27 17.51
N TYR A 112 8.78 40.49 17.27
CA TYR A 112 8.21 41.77 16.86
C TYR A 112 6.98 42.14 17.73
N PRO A 113 7.18 42.50 19.01
CA PRO A 113 6.09 42.74 19.96
C PRO A 113 5.14 43.87 19.57
N GLN A 114 5.53 44.74 18.64
CA GLN A 114 4.71 45.85 18.17
C GLN A 114 3.57 45.41 17.22
N ASN A 115 3.63 44.17 16.70
CA ASN A 115 2.68 43.63 15.71
C ASN A 115 1.76 42.56 16.32
N THR A 116 0.93 42.93 17.31
CA THR A 116 0.09 41.98 18.07
C THR A 116 -1.33 41.80 17.52
N GLU A 117 -1.54 41.98 16.23
CA GLU A 117 -2.87 41.87 15.63
C GLU A 117 -3.37 40.42 15.63
N LEU A 118 -4.59 40.18 16.13
CA LEU A 118 -5.20 38.84 16.10
C LEU A 118 -5.34 38.30 14.66
N ALA A 119 -5.53 39.20 13.67
CA ALA A 119 -5.51 38.87 12.25
C ALA A 119 -4.15 38.33 11.77
N GLY A 120 -3.08 38.65 12.50
CA GLY A 120 -1.73 38.11 12.29
C GLY A 120 -1.65 36.59 12.45
N LEU A 121 -2.47 36.00 13.34
CA LEU A 121 -2.55 34.55 13.47
C LEU A 121 -3.12 33.91 12.18
N LEU A 122 -4.25 34.41 11.68
CA LEU A 122 -4.83 33.91 10.43
C LEU A 122 -3.87 34.08 9.24
N ARG A 123 -3.13 35.20 9.20
CA ARG A 123 -2.09 35.41 8.18
C ARG A 123 -0.95 34.40 8.31
N ALA A 124 -0.47 34.14 9.52
CA ALA A 124 0.59 33.17 9.79
C ALA A 124 0.16 31.75 9.38
N GLU A 125 -1.10 31.38 9.64
CA GLU A 125 -1.67 30.12 9.17
C GLU A 125 -1.66 30.04 7.64
N ILE A 126 -2.20 31.05 6.95
CA ILE A 126 -2.25 31.07 5.49
C ILE A 126 -0.84 30.92 4.89
N ILE A 127 0.15 31.66 5.42
CA ILE A 127 1.55 31.57 4.98
C ILE A 127 2.11 30.17 5.25
N THR A 128 1.87 29.61 6.44
CA THR A 128 2.32 28.27 6.82
C THR A 128 1.75 27.20 5.89
N PHE A 129 0.47 27.32 5.52
CA PHE A 129 -0.16 26.43 4.54
C PHE A 129 0.47 26.61 3.15
N GLN A 130 0.64 27.85 2.67
CA GLN A 130 1.22 28.13 1.35
C GLN A 130 2.62 27.54 1.18
N ILE A 131 3.51 27.80 2.13
CA ILE A 131 4.88 27.26 2.09
C ILE A 131 4.87 25.74 2.36
N GLY A 132 3.98 25.29 3.26
CA GLY A 132 3.83 23.90 3.66
C GLY A 132 3.38 22.97 2.53
N VAL A 133 2.76 23.48 1.46
CA VAL A 133 2.38 22.66 0.30
C VAL A 133 3.58 21.91 -0.28
N PHE A 134 4.72 22.57 -0.44
CA PHE A 134 5.92 21.98 -1.04
C PHE A 134 6.43 20.73 -0.28
N PRO A 135 6.76 20.83 1.03
CA PRO A 135 7.20 19.66 1.78
C PRO A 135 6.11 18.60 1.92
N ILE A 136 4.83 18.97 2.05
CA ILE A 136 3.73 17.99 2.14
C ILE A 136 3.65 17.17 0.85
N VAL A 137 3.67 17.83 -0.31
CA VAL A 137 3.64 17.15 -1.61
C VAL A 137 4.86 16.24 -1.75
N ALA A 138 6.07 16.72 -1.42
CA ALA A 138 7.28 15.90 -1.45
C ALA A 138 7.17 14.65 -0.55
N ILE A 139 6.64 14.79 0.66
CA ILE A 139 6.42 13.67 1.59
C ILE A 139 5.42 12.67 1.03
N VAL A 140 4.30 13.14 0.47
CA VAL A 140 3.28 12.26 -0.15
C VAL A 140 3.89 11.48 -1.32
N PHE A 141 4.64 12.16 -2.20
CA PHE A 141 5.33 11.49 -3.31
C PHE A 141 6.36 10.47 -2.84
N MET A 142 7.18 10.81 -1.83
CA MET A 142 8.16 9.88 -1.25
C MET A 142 7.48 8.65 -0.65
N LYS A 143 6.37 8.82 0.08
CA LYS A 143 5.59 7.72 0.65
C LYS A 143 4.97 6.84 -0.46
N GLN A 144 4.42 7.45 -1.50
CA GLN A 144 3.86 6.71 -2.63
C GLN A 144 4.93 5.89 -3.37
N MET A 145 6.11 6.48 -3.59
CA MET A 145 7.24 5.79 -4.21
C MET A 145 7.72 4.61 -3.36
N MET A 146 7.81 4.80 -2.04
CA MET A 146 8.17 3.72 -1.12
C MET A 146 7.16 2.58 -1.15
N LEU A 147 5.87 2.90 -1.14
CA LEU A 147 4.79 1.91 -1.20
C LEU A 147 4.82 1.14 -2.53
N TYR A 148 5.06 1.84 -3.64
CA TYR A 148 5.19 1.22 -4.95
C TYR A 148 6.36 0.22 -5.00
N ARG A 149 7.53 0.59 -4.48
CA ARG A 149 8.70 -0.31 -4.41
C ARG A 149 8.44 -1.52 -3.51
N ARG A 150 7.66 -1.37 -2.45
CA ARG A 150 7.25 -2.49 -1.59
C ARG A 150 6.34 -3.45 -2.35
N PHE A 151 5.31 -2.96 -3.05
CA PHE A 151 4.46 -3.81 -3.87
C PHE A 151 5.23 -4.52 -4.99
N GLU A 152 6.22 -3.87 -5.58
CA GLU A 152 7.10 -4.51 -6.57
C GLU A 152 7.94 -5.64 -5.94
N ALA A 153 8.45 -5.44 -4.72
CA ALA A 153 9.19 -6.46 -3.99
C ALA A 153 8.28 -7.64 -3.60
N ASP A 154 7.11 -7.38 -3.02
CA ASP A 154 6.14 -8.40 -2.62
C ASP A 154 5.67 -9.21 -3.85
N ALA A 155 5.50 -8.56 -5.01
CA ALA A 155 5.14 -9.23 -6.27
C ALA A 155 6.27 -10.12 -6.82
N LYS A 156 7.53 -9.70 -6.67
CA LYS A 156 8.70 -10.52 -7.05
C LYS A 156 8.83 -11.74 -6.15
N GLU A 157 8.68 -11.58 -4.84
CA GLU A 157 8.72 -12.68 -3.87
C GLU A 157 7.62 -13.71 -4.18
N ALA A 158 6.38 -13.27 -4.41
CA ALA A 158 5.30 -14.17 -4.82
C ALA A 158 5.56 -14.88 -6.16
N THR A 159 6.27 -14.24 -7.09
CA THR A 159 6.64 -14.86 -8.37
C THR A 159 7.78 -15.88 -8.18
N GLU A 160 8.76 -15.57 -7.34
CA GLU A 160 9.87 -16.47 -7.01
C GLU A 160 9.39 -17.70 -6.22
N GLU A 161 8.41 -17.55 -5.32
CA GLU A 161 7.75 -18.68 -4.63
C GLU A 161 7.09 -19.62 -5.66
N LEU A 162 6.34 -19.07 -6.62
CA LEU A 162 5.72 -19.86 -7.70
C LEU A 162 6.76 -20.56 -8.59
N GLU A 163 7.85 -19.89 -8.97
CA GLU A 163 8.94 -20.49 -9.75
C GLU A 163 9.72 -21.58 -8.98
N THR A 164 9.73 -21.50 -7.64
CA THR A 164 10.40 -22.49 -6.79
C THR A 164 9.51 -23.70 -6.55
N GLU A 165 8.20 -23.49 -6.36
CA GLU A 165 7.20 -24.58 -6.34
C GLU A 165 7.14 -25.31 -7.69
N GLU A 166 7.28 -24.59 -8.82
CA GLU A 166 7.33 -25.20 -10.16
C GLU A 166 8.59 -26.06 -10.37
N LYS A 167 9.70 -25.75 -9.67
CA LYS A 167 10.94 -26.55 -9.69
C LYS A 167 10.91 -27.75 -8.74
N GLU A 168 10.06 -27.78 -7.73
CA GLU A 168 9.84 -29.01 -6.93
C GLU A 168 8.90 -29.99 -7.64
N PHE A 169 8.07 -29.52 -8.58
CA PHE A 169 7.38 -30.35 -9.58
C PHE A 169 8.27 -30.68 -10.79
N VAL A 170 9.53 -31.06 -10.57
CA VAL A 170 10.22 -31.88 -11.58
C VAL A 170 9.59 -33.27 -11.52
N VAL A 171 8.49 -33.42 -12.26
CA VAL A 171 7.98 -34.72 -12.70
C VAL A 171 9.15 -35.38 -13.41
N GLN A 172 9.81 -36.30 -12.71
CA GLN A 172 10.74 -37.23 -13.35
C GLN A 172 10.02 -37.80 -14.57
N PRO A 173 10.62 -37.84 -15.76
CA PRO A 173 9.97 -38.34 -16.97
C PRO A 173 9.84 -39.85 -16.86
N LYS A 174 8.90 -40.30 -16.03
CA LYS A 174 8.45 -41.67 -16.00
C LYS A 174 7.40 -41.75 -17.09
N GLN A 175 7.83 -42.24 -18.25
CA GLN A 175 6.98 -42.65 -19.34
C GLN A 175 5.79 -43.44 -18.81
N ILE A 176 4.62 -42.82 -18.69
CA ILE A 176 3.37 -43.57 -18.69
C ILE A 176 2.33 -42.72 -19.41
N ALA A 177 2.06 -43.10 -20.66
CA ALA A 177 0.83 -42.73 -21.36
C ALA A 177 -0.33 -43.46 -20.66
N GLU A 178 -0.61 -43.09 -19.42
CA GLU A 178 -1.67 -43.67 -18.60
C GLU A 178 -3.00 -43.05 -19.05
N ARG A 179 -3.85 -43.90 -19.63
CA ARG A 179 -5.22 -43.50 -19.96
C ARG A 179 -6.03 -43.49 -18.66
N ILE A 180 -6.67 -42.36 -18.39
CA ILE A 180 -7.64 -42.19 -17.31
C ILE A 180 -9.01 -42.66 -17.77
N LEU A 181 -9.74 -43.29 -16.85
CA LEU A 181 -11.11 -43.75 -17.04
C LEU A 181 -12.00 -43.01 -16.03
N LEU A 182 -12.84 -42.11 -16.53
CA LEU A 182 -13.80 -41.35 -15.72
C LEU A 182 -15.20 -41.87 -15.97
N ARG A 183 -15.88 -42.35 -14.91
CA ARG A 183 -17.21 -42.94 -14.99
C ARG A 183 -18.25 -42.16 -14.21
N GLY A 184 -19.46 -42.09 -14.79
CA GLY A 184 -20.65 -41.60 -14.11
C GLY A 184 -21.32 -42.65 -13.23
N ASP A 185 -22.24 -42.18 -12.39
CA ASP A 185 -22.98 -42.97 -11.41
C ASP A 185 -23.81 -44.11 -12.06
N ASN A 186 -24.24 -43.92 -13.30
CA ASN A 186 -25.03 -44.90 -14.04
C ASN A 186 -24.19 -45.92 -14.83
N GLN A 187 -22.86 -45.88 -14.73
CA GLN A 187 -21.86 -46.74 -15.40
C GLN A 187 -21.93 -46.84 -16.94
N LYS A 188 -22.96 -46.30 -17.60
CA LYS A 188 -23.13 -46.25 -19.06
C LYS A 188 -22.34 -45.11 -19.72
N GLU A 189 -22.06 -44.06 -18.96
CA GLU A 189 -21.28 -42.89 -19.41
C GLU A 189 -19.85 -43.02 -18.86
N ALA A 190 -18.90 -43.26 -19.75
CA ALA A 190 -17.48 -43.39 -19.42
C ALA A 190 -16.62 -42.65 -20.44
N LEU A 191 -15.66 -41.87 -19.96
CA LEU A 191 -14.62 -41.25 -20.77
C LEU A 191 -13.31 -41.99 -20.55
N VAL A 192 -12.69 -42.48 -21.63
CA VAL A 192 -11.33 -43.03 -21.61
C VAL A 192 -10.45 -42.12 -22.42
N ILE A 193 -9.53 -41.42 -21.76
CA ILE A 193 -8.67 -40.43 -22.41
C ILE A 193 -7.27 -40.47 -21.83
N LYS A 194 -6.26 -40.00 -22.54
CA LYS A 194 -4.95 -39.79 -21.93
C LYS A 194 -5.03 -38.67 -20.89
N ALA A 195 -4.27 -38.79 -19.81
CA ALA A 195 -4.24 -37.77 -18.77
C ALA A 195 -3.83 -36.38 -19.32
N GLU A 196 -2.92 -36.34 -20.31
CA GLU A 196 -2.47 -35.10 -20.98
C GLU A 196 -3.56 -34.37 -21.79
N ASP A 197 -4.59 -35.10 -22.22
CA ASP A 197 -5.64 -34.56 -23.08
C ASP A 197 -6.86 -34.07 -22.25
N LEU A 198 -6.91 -34.33 -20.94
CA LEU A 198 -7.94 -33.80 -20.06
C LEU A 198 -7.55 -32.39 -19.62
N LEU A 199 -8.40 -31.40 -19.92
CA LEU A 199 -8.11 -30.00 -19.65
C LEU A 199 -8.59 -29.56 -18.27
N PHE A 200 -9.86 -29.82 -17.95
CA PHE A 200 -10.45 -29.51 -16.64
C PHE A 200 -11.79 -30.22 -16.45
N ILE A 201 -12.22 -30.32 -15.19
CA ILE A 201 -13.54 -30.83 -14.81
C ILE A 201 -14.28 -29.74 -14.02
N SER A 202 -15.50 -29.43 -14.44
CA SER A 202 -16.35 -28.44 -13.77
C SER A 202 -17.71 -29.02 -13.35
N SER A 203 -18.30 -28.50 -12.27
CA SER A 203 -19.66 -28.86 -11.88
C SER A 203 -20.69 -28.30 -12.86
N ALA A 204 -21.70 -29.10 -13.21
CA ALA A 204 -22.83 -28.72 -14.06
C ALA A 204 -24.14 -29.28 -13.45
N ASP A 205 -24.61 -28.65 -12.37
CA ASP A 205 -25.76 -29.10 -11.57
C ASP A 205 -25.63 -30.56 -11.07
N ASN A 206 -26.43 -31.47 -11.61
CA ASN A 206 -26.43 -32.91 -11.27
C ASN A 206 -25.42 -33.71 -12.11
N TYR A 207 -24.63 -33.04 -12.94
CA TYR A 207 -23.61 -33.60 -13.81
C TYR A 207 -22.27 -32.93 -13.56
N VAL A 208 -21.21 -33.56 -14.05
CA VAL A 208 -19.90 -32.92 -14.23
C VAL A 208 -19.64 -32.78 -15.73
N ALA A 209 -19.04 -31.66 -16.12
CA ALA A 209 -18.56 -31.44 -17.46
C ALA A 209 -17.07 -31.80 -17.54
N LEU A 210 -16.76 -32.84 -18.31
CA LEU A 210 -15.39 -33.25 -18.63
C LEU A 210 -14.97 -32.51 -19.90
N LYS A 211 -13.96 -31.63 -19.80
CA LYS A 211 -13.44 -30.84 -20.93
C LYS A 211 -12.10 -31.42 -21.36
N PHE A 212 -11.99 -31.80 -22.62
CA PHE A 212 -10.83 -32.54 -23.12
C PHE A 212 -10.50 -32.28 -24.58
N LEU A 213 -9.30 -32.68 -25.00
CA LEU A 213 -8.83 -32.67 -26.38
C LEU A 213 -9.00 -34.04 -27.03
N GLU A 214 -9.64 -34.09 -28.20
CA GLU A 214 -9.66 -35.30 -29.02
C GLU A 214 -9.25 -34.92 -30.45
N ALA A 215 -8.14 -35.51 -30.93
CA ALA A 215 -7.55 -35.16 -32.22
C ALA A 215 -7.31 -33.64 -32.41
N GLY A 216 -6.92 -32.94 -31.33
CA GLY A 216 -6.65 -31.50 -31.33
C GLY A 216 -7.89 -30.61 -31.29
N GLN A 217 -9.10 -31.17 -31.19
CA GLN A 217 -10.33 -30.40 -31.05
C GLN A 217 -10.85 -30.43 -29.60
N HIS A 218 -11.31 -29.28 -29.12
CA HIS A 218 -11.92 -29.15 -27.80
C HIS A 218 -13.28 -29.83 -27.79
N LYS A 219 -13.45 -30.80 -26.90
CA LYS A 219 -14.71 -31.52 -26.68
C LYS A 219 -15.14 -31.41 -25.22
N SER A 220 -16.43 -31.63 -25.01
CA SER A 220 -17.05 -31.59 -23.69
C SER A 220 -18.01 -32.77 -23.59
N MET A 221 -17.92 -33.53 -22.50
CA MET A 221 -18.85 -34.60 -22.18
C MET A 221 -19.50 -34.33 -20.82
N LEU A 222 -20.83 -34.42 -20.76
CA LEU A 222 -21.56 -34.38 -19.50
C LEU A 222 -21.70 -35.80 -18.96
N VAL A 223 -21.31 -35.98 -17.71
CA VAL A 223 -21.38 -37.26 -17.02
C VAL A 223 -22.11 -37.07 -15.70
N ARG A 224 -23.13 -37.89 -15.44
CA ARG A 224 -23.86 -37.79 -14.16
C ARG A 224 -22.98 -38.28 -13.01
N SER A 225 -22.39 -37.36 -12.25
CA SER A 225 -21.58 -37.66 -11.08
C SER A 225 -21.37 -36.41 -10.23
N SER A 226 -20.57 -36.50 -9.17
CA SER A 226 -20.12 -35.35 -8.37
C SER A 226 -18.62 -35.11 -8.52
N LEU A 227 -18.20 -33.86 -8.32
CA LEU A 227 -16.78 -33.49 -8.33
C LEU A 227 -15.95 -34.31 -7.35
N LYS A 228 -16.50 -34.61 -6.17
CA LYS A 228 -15.84 -35.46 -5.16
C LYS A 228 -15.56 -36.89 -5.68
N LYS A 229 -16.50 -37.47 -6.43
CA LYS A 229 -16.31 -38.81 -7.02
C LYS A 229 -15.31 -38.79 -8.18
N MET A 230 -15.20 -37.67 -8.89
CA MET A 230 -14.17 -37.49 -9.93
C MET A 230 -12.78 -37.36 -9.29
N GLU A 231 -12.68 -36.64 -8.16
CA GLU A 231 -11.48 -36.54 -7.33
C GLU A 231 -10.98 -37.91 -6.86
N GLU A 232 -11.89 -38.75 -6.34
CA GLU A 232 -11.56 -40.11 -5.92
C GLU A 232 -11.04 -40.98 -7.09
N GLN A 233 -11.59 -40.80 -8.30
CA GLN A 233 -11.14 -41.50 -9.51
C GLN A 233 -9.80 -40.97 -10.05
N LEU A 234 -9.46 -39.72 -9.74
CA LEU A 234 -8.21 -39.07 -10.13
C LEU A 234 -7.13 -39.11 -9.04
N ALA A 235 -7.40 -39.71 -7.88
CA ALA A 235 -6.49 -39.74 -6.74
C ALA A 235 -5.12 -40.40 -7.04
N ALA A 236 -5.05 -41.27 -8.05
CA ALA A 236 -3.80 -41.88 -8.52
C ALA A 236 -2.98 -40.96 -9.44
N HIS A 237 -3.55 -39.86 -9.92
CA HIS A 237 -2.96 -38.93 -10.88
C HIS A 237 -2.65 -37.60 -10.20
N LEU A 238 -1.44 -37.52 -9.61
CA LEU A 238 -0.95 -36.37 -8.84
C LEU A 238 -0.90 -35.04 -9.62
N GLN A 239 -1.02 -35.09 -10.95
CA GLN A 239 -1.02 -33.94 -11.83
C GLN A 239 -2.32 -33.12 -11.81
N PHE A 240 -3.41 -33.65 -11.24
CA PHE A 240 -4.70 -32.94 -11.17
C PHE A 240 -4.93 -32.38 -9.77
N ILE A 241 -5.21 -31.08 -9.67
CA ILE A 241 -5.36 -30.36 -8.41
C ILE A 241 -6.75 -29.72 -8.35
N ARG A 242 -7.35 -29.72 -7.15
CA ARG A 242 -8.61 -29.03 -6.91
C ARG A 242 -8.36 -27.55 -6.65
N CYS A 243 -8.56 -26.72 -7.67
CA CYS A 243 -8.30 -25.28 -7.56
C CYS A 243 -9.45 -24.50 -6.91
N HIS A 244 -10.70 -24.97 -7.01
CA HIS A 244 -11.86 -24.28 -6.44
C HIS A 244 -12.95 -25.24 -5.97
N LYS A 245 -13.95 -24.75 -5.21
CA LYS A 245 -15.11 -25.55 -4.78
C LYS A 245 -15.89 -26.19 -5.95
N GLY A 246 -15.71 -25.69 -7.18
CA GLY A 246 -16.39 -26.13 -8.41
C GLY A 246 -15.51 -26.53 -9.60
N GLU A 247 -14.17 -26.53 -9.48
CA GLU A 247 -13.25 -26.70 -10.62
C GLU A 247 -11.99 -27.51 -10.24
N PHE A 248 -11.56 -28.40 -11.14
CA PHE A 248 -10.27 -29.10 -11.14
C PHE A 248 -9.45 -28.68 -12.35
N GLN A 249 -8.15 -28.51 -12.15
CA GLN A 249 -7.18 -28.22 -13.20
C GLN A 249 -6.05 -29.24 -13.16
#